data_AF-A0A0D6KHI0-F1
#
_entry.id   AF-A0A0D6KHI0-F1
#
_cell.length_a   1.000
_cell.length_b   1.000
_cell.length_c   1.000
_cell.angle_alpha   90.00
_cell.angle_beta   90.00
_cell.angle_gamma   90.00
#
_symmetry.space_group_name_H-M   'P 1'
#
loop_
_entity.id
_entity.type
_entity.pdbx_description
1 polymer ?
#
loop_
_entity_poly.entity_id
_entity_poly.type
_entity_poly.pdbx_seq_one_letter_code
_entity_poly.pdbx_strand_id
1 'polypeptide(L)'
;MLLKISLESPLFFFLITISFLLVTFTAWLSPQPLVLKSFGFEDVVQVLTLPLFISLLLERSLEVFITTWRGPTTEQLEMSIQQQNAIIVERKKLIPEQQSENQIPPLDPNPIIVNESGGSTLEQQLIQNFSQTPTDVLTKLQPHIDDLTTRIKDVNEKERKRLAYKSDTRIIALWTSLLCGLLISAIGIRCIEPLIIIDTNNPIQISIFRCLDALLTGGLIAGGSEGIHKFIQVFTDFLEATSSQVKDKRLSG
;
A
#
# COMPACT_ATOMS: atom_id res chain seq x y z
N MET A 1 -1.18 -25.75 -10.05
CA MET A 1 -2.29 -25.48 -9.11
C MET A 1 -1.70 -24.82 -7.88
N LEU A 2 -1.32 -23.54 -8.01
CA LEU A 2 -0.71 -22.75 -6.94
C LEU A 2 -1.85 -22.03 -6.22
N LEU A 3 -1.98 -22.31 -4.92
CA LEU A 3 -3.04 -21.79 -4.05
C LEU A 3 -2.98 -20.25 -4.06
N LYS A 4 -3.93 -19.60 -4.74
CA LYS A 4 -4.17 -18.16 -4.64
C LYS A 4 -4.69 -17.89 -3.23
N ILE A 5 -3.78 -17.62 -2.30
CA ILE A 5 -4.11 -17.20 -0.93
C ILE A 5 -4.22 -15.67 -0.97
N SER A 6 -5.41 -15.19 -1.32
CA SER A 6 -5.80 -13.77 -1.21
C SER A 6 -5.98 -13.40 0.27
N LEU A 7 -5.91 -12.11 0.60
CA LEU A 7 -6.27 -11.56 1.92
C LEU A 7 -7.73 -11.84 2.31
N GLU A 8 -8.57 -12.22 1.34
CA GLU A 8 -9.94 -12.72 1.52
C GLU A 8 -10.00 -14.25 1.78
N SER A 9 -8.86 -14.93 1.91
CA SER A 9 -8.88 -16.37 2.11
C SER A 9 -9.42 -16.71 3.50
N PRO A 10 -10.37 -17.66 3.61
CA PRO A 10 -10.90 -18.09 4.89
C PRO A 10 -9.81 -18.63 5.82
N LEU A 11 -8.66 -19.04 5.27
CA LEU A 11 -7.49 -19.48 6.03
C LEU A 11 -6.84 -18.38 6.88
N PHE A 12 -6.81 -17.13 6.39
CA PHE A 12 -6.22 -16.03 7.15
C PHE A 12 -7.06 -15.69 8.38
N PHE A 13 -8.37 -15.55 8.17
CA PHE A 13 -9.33 -15.42 9.26
C PHE A 13 -9.24 -16.62 10.20
N PHE A 14 -9.12 -17.83 9.68
CA PHE A 14 -8.98 -19.02 10.51
C PHE A 14 -7.72 -19.00 11.39
N LEU A 15 -6.57 -18.55 10.86
CA LEU A 15 -5.32 -18.42 11.63
C LEU A 15 -5.41 -17.32 12.70
N ILE A 16 -5.97 -16.17 12.37
CA ILE A 16 -6.22 -15.08 13.34
C ILE A 16 -7.22 -15.53 14.40
N THR A 17 -8.29 -16.21 13.99
CA THR A 17 -9.33 -16.70 14.89
C THR A 17 -8.79 -17.80 15.79
N ILE A 18 -7.96 -18.71 15.28
CA ILE A 18 -7.24 -19.69 16.08
C ILE A 18 -6.32 -19.01 17.07
N SER A 19 -5.53 -18.02 16.64
CA SER A 19 -4.64 -17.29 17.53
C SER A 19 -5.42 -16.56 18.62
N PHE A 20 -6.51 -15.87 18.28
CA PHE A 20 -7.39 -15.17 19.20
C PHE A 20 -8.12 -16.12 20.16
N LEU A 21 -8.60 -17.27 19.65
CA LEU A 21 -9.24 -18.30 20.46
C LEU A 21 -8.24 -18.94 21.42
N LEU A 22 -6.99 -19.16 20.99
CA LEU A 22 -5.92 -19.66 21.83
C LEU A 22 -5.60 -18.68 22.96
N VAL A 23 -5.53 -17.37 22.66
CA VAL A 23 -5.27 -16.31 23.66
C VAL A 23 -6.42 -16.18 24.65
N THR A 24 -7.67 -16.15 24.18
CA THR A 24 -8.87 -15.98 25.03
C THR A 24 -9.19 -17.22 25.87
N PHE A 25 -9.08 -18.41 25.29
CA PHE A 25 -9.22 -19.69 26.01
C PHE A 25 -8.15 -19.83 27.09
N THR A 26 -6.95 -19.29 26.84
CA THR A 26 -5.86 -19.29 27.82
C THR A 26 -6.06 -18.32 28.96
N ALA A 27 -6.52 -17.09 28.69
CA ALA A 27 -6.75 -16.10 29.74
C ALA A 27 -7.80 -16.57 30.76
N TRP A 28 -8.71 -17.43 30.32
CA TRP A 28 -9.64 -18.14 31.20
C TRP A 28 -8.93 -19.19 32.08
N LEU A 29 -7.91 -19.88 31.54
CA LEU A 29 -7.33 -21.08 32.17
C LEU A 29 -6.20 -20.83 33.18
N SER A 30 -5.62 -19.62 33.25
CA SER A 30 -4.47 -19.35 34.14
C SER A 30 -4.89 -18.69 35.46
N PRO A 31 -4.70 -19.35 36.63
CA PRO A 31 -5.09 -18.80 37.94
C PRO A 31 -4.04 -17.91 38.62
N GLN A 32 -2.83 -17.75 38.06
CA GLN A 32 -1.71 -17.05 38.71
C GLN A 32 -1.20 -15.86 37.87
N PRO A 33 -0.91 -14.70 38.50
CA PRO A 33 -0.39 -13.53 37.80
C PRO A 33 1.07 -13.75 37.35
N LEU A 34 1.39 -13.32 36.13
CA LEU A 34 2.77 -13.29 35.62
C LEU A 34 3.60 -12.27 36.39
N VAL A 35 4.78 -12.69 36.87
CA VAL A 35 5.73 -11.80 37.56
C VAL A 35 6.81 -11.37 36.56
N LEU A 36 6.88 -10.07 36.28
CA LEU A 36 7.96 -9.51 35.47
C LEU A 36 9.27 -9.52 36.27
N LYS A 37 10.37 -9.91 35.61
CA LYS A 37 11.71 -9.73 36.17
C LYS A 37 11.97 -8.22 36.31
N SER A 38 12.80 -7.80 37.28
CA SER A 38 13.35 -6.44 37.22
C SER A 38 14.34 -6.38 36.05
N PHE A 39 13.91 -5.76 34.95
CA PHE A 39 14.74 -5.50 33.78
C PHE A 39 14.78 -4.00 33.49
N GLY A 40 15.92 -3.51 33.02
CA GLY A 40 16.11 -2.13 32.59
C GLY A 40 15.93 -1.94 31.08
N PHE A 41 16.06 -0.69 30.62
CA PHE A 41 16.08 -0.38 29.19
C PHE A 41 17.21 -1.12 28.45
N GLU A 42 18.37 -1.25 29.08
CA GLU A 42 19.53 -1.95 28.52
C GLU A 42 19.25 -3.43 28.24
N ASP A 43 18.55 -4.13 29.15
CA ASP A 43 18.17 -5.53 28.99
C ASP A 43 17.24 -5.72 27.79
N VAL A 44 16.30 -4.79 27.60
CA VAL A 44 15.35 -4.84 26.46
C VAL A 44 16.07 -4.61 25.14
N VAL A 45 16.97 -3.64 25.06
CA VAL A 45 17.79 -3.41 23.87
C VAL A 45 18.65 -4.65 23.56
N GLN A 46 19.25 -5.26 24.59
CA GLN A 46 20.07 -6.46 24.42
C GLN A 46 19.25 -7.64 23.87
N VAL A 47 18.07 -7.91 24.43
CA VAL A 47 17.18 -8.99 23.96
C VAL A 47 16.67 -8.71 22.56
N LEU A 48 16.39 -7.45 22.23
CA LEU A 48 15.85 -7.04 20.93
C LEU A 48 16.90 -6.95 19.82
N THR A 49 18.19 -6.85 20.16
CA THR A 49 19.28 -6.70 19.17
C THR A 49 19.33 -7.85 18.17
N LEU A 50 19.25 -9.09 18.65
CA LEU A 50 19.33 -10.27 17.77
C LEU A 50 18.09 -10.42 16.87
N PRO A 51 16.84 -10.36 17.41
CA PRO A 51 15.63 -10.30 16.58
C PRO A 51 15.63 -9.14 15.58
N LEU A 52 16.15 -7.96 15.97
CA LEU A 52 16.26 -6.80 15.09
C LEU A 52 17.23 -7.05 13.94
N PHE A 53 18.41 -7.60 14.23
CA PHE A 53 19.38 -7.94 13.20
C PHE A 53 18.80 -8.93 12.19
N ILE A 54 18.12 -9.97 12.69
CA ILE A 54 17.45 -10.98 11.86
C ILE A 54 16.34 -10.33 11.03
N SER A 55 15.50 -9.50 11.63
CA SER A 55 14.41 -8.82 10.95
C SER A 55 14.91 -7.90 9.83
N LEU A 56 15.97 -7.12 10.06
CA LEU A 56 16.57 -6.25 9.04
C LEU A 56 17.18 -7.04 7.88
N LEU A 57 17.91 -8.12 8.18
CA LEU A 57 18.45 -8.99 7.13
C LEU A 57 17.35 -9.63 6.32
N LEU A 58 16.29 -10.08 6.98
CA LEU A 58 15.18 -10.76 6.33
C LEU A 58 14.35 -9.79 5.49
N GLU A 59 14.10 -8.58 5.99
CA GLU A 59 13.48 -7.48 5.24
C GLU A 59 14.24 -7.22 3.94
N ARG A 60 15.57 -7.01 4.03
CA ARG A 60 16.38 -6.69 2.86
C ARG A 60 16.55 -7.86 1.90
N SER A 61 16.74 -9.08 2.41
CA SER A 61 16.86 -10.29 1.61
C SER A 61 15.59 -10.56 0.81
N LEU A 62 14.44 -10.40 1.46
CA LEU A 62 13.14 -10.66 0.86
C LEU A 62 12.75 -9.61 -0.17
N GLU A 63 13.11 -8.35 0.05
CA GLU A 63 12.96 -7.28 -0.94
C GLU A 63 13.74 -7.60 -2.23
N VAL A 64 15.02 -7.98 -2.11
CA VAL A 64 15.86 -8.32 -3.27
C VAL A 64 15.33 -9.57 -3.98
N PHE A 65 14.93 -10.60 -3.24
CA PHE A 65 14.36 -11.82 -3.81
C PHE A 65 13.08 -11.53 -4.61
N ILE A 66 12.17 -10.77 -4.02
CA ILE A 66 10.88 -10.42 -4.64
C ILE A 66 11.06 -9.53 -5.85
N THR A 67 11.91 -8.49 -5.75
CA THR A 67 12.15 -7.58 -6.87
C THR A 67 12.76 -8.30 -8.06
N THR A 68 13.70 -9.22 -7.82
CA THR A 68 14.31 -10.05 -8.86
C THR A 68 13.31 -11.01 -9.50
N TRP A 69 12.50 -11.71 -8.70
CA TRP A 69 11.48 -12.63 -9.20
C TRP A 69 10.37 -11.91 -9.98
N ARG A 70 10.05 -10.68 -9.59
CA ARG A 70 8.95 -9.87 -10.15
C ARG A 70 9.34 -9.10 -11.42
N GLY A 71 10.63 -8.77 -11.57
CA GLY A 71 11.19 -7.92 -12.63
C GLY A 71 10.55 -8.07 -14.02
N PRO A 72 10.58 -9.26 -14.64
CA PRO A 72 10.18 -9.42 -16.04
C PRO A 72 8.70 -9.11 -16.29
N THR A 73 7.81 -9.43 -15.36
CA THR A 73 6.36 -9.16 -15.52
C THR A 73 6.04 -7.69 -15.30
N THR A 74 6.72 -7.03 -14.34
CA THR A 74 6.54 -5.60 -14.12
C THR A 74 7.07 -4.75 -15.27
N GLU A 75 8.18 -5.16 -15.88
CA GLU A 75 8.76 -4.48 -17.03
C GLU A 75 7.85 -4.53 -18.25
N GLN A 76 7.28 -5.70 -18.57
CA GLN A 76 6.33 -5.83 -19.69
C GLN A 76 5.09 -4.93 -19.51
N LEU A 77 4.56 -4.87 -18.29
CA LEU A 77 3.39 -4.06 -17.99
C LEU A 77 3.73 -2.56 -18.04
N GLU A 78 4.93 -2.18 -17.58
CA GLU A 78 5.43 -0.80 -17.60
C GLU A 78 5.73 -0.31 -19.03
N MET A 79 6.36 -1.14 -19.86
CA MET A 79 6.56 -0.84 -21.28
C MET A 79 5.22 -0.64 -22.00
N SER A 80 4.23 -1.51 -21.71
CA SER A 80 2.90 -1.41 -22.31
C SER A 80 2.18 -0.11 -21.92
N ILE A 81 2.29 0.30 -20.65
CA ILE A 81 1.71 1.55 -20.14
C ILE A 81 2.44 2.77 -20.73
N GLN A 82 3.78 2.76 -20.77
CA GLN A 82 4.58 3.84 -21.34
C GLN A 82 4.28 4.05 -22.82
N GLN A 83 4.21 2.96 -23.60
CA GLN A 83 3.90 3.04 -25.02
C GLN A 83 2.50 3.62 -25.26
N GLN A 84 1.49 3.18 -24.52
CA GLN A 84 0.14 3.72 -24.65
C GLN A 84 0.04 5.19 -24.22
N ASN A 85 0.73 5.59 -23.14
CA ASN A 85 0.79 6.97 -22.70
C ASN A 85 1.46 7.88 -23.74
N ALA A 86 2.54 7.43 -24.39
CA ALA A 86 3.17 8.18 -25.47
C ALA A 86 2.19 8.45 -26.63
N ILE A 87 1.44 7.42 -27.05
CA ILE A 87 0.43 7.53 -28.10
C ILE A 87 -0.71 8.48 -27.69
N ILE A 88 -1.18 8.41 -26.44
CA ILE A 88 -2.21 9.32 -25.91
C ILE A 88 -1.71 10.77 -25.91
N VAL A 89 -0.47 11.02 -25.49
CA VAL A 89 0.14 12.35 -25.47
C VAL A 89 0.27 12.90 -26.89
N GLU A 90 0.71 12.10 -27.85
CA GLU A 90 0.81 12.48 -29.26
C GLU A 90 -0.57 12.83 -29.84
N ARG A 91 -1.56 11.94 -29.71
CA ARG A 91 -2.94 12.16 -30.19
C ARG A 91 -3.58 13.39 -29.54
N LYS A 92 -3.32 13.61 -28.24
CA LYS A 92 -3.82 14.80 -27.52
C LYS A 92 -3.21 16.10 -28.05
N LYS A 93 -1.98 16.09 -28.56
CA LYS A 93 -1.34 17.24 -29.21
C LYS A 93 -1.86 17.49 -30.63
N LEU A 94 -2.27 16.45 -31.35
CA LEU A 94 -2.80 16.57 -32.71
C LEU A 94 -4.24 17.13 -32.75
N ILE A 95 -5.03 16.95 -31.68
CA ILE A 95 -6.38 17.50 -31.55
C ILE A 95 -6.44 19.04 -31.75
N PRO A 96 -5.63 19.87 -31.05
CA PRO A 96 -5.61 21.32 -31.26
C PRO A 96 -4.99 21.76 -32.59
N GLU A 97 -4.07 20.98 -33.18
CA GLU A 97 -3.48 21.30 -34.49
C GLU A 97 -4.48 21.07 -35.63
N GLN A 98 -5.24 19.96 -35.61
CA GLN A 98 -6.33 19.75 -36.57
C GLN A 98 -7.48 20.77 -36.43
N GLN A 99 -7.63 21.35 -35.25
CA GLN A 99 -8.58 22.42 -34.98
C GLN A 99 -8.07 23.79 -35.50
N SER A 100 -6.74 23.96 -35.63
CA SER A 100 -6.09 25.16 -36.15
C SER A 100 -5.94 25.14 -37.68
N GLU A 101 -5.69 23.98 -38.28
CA GLU A 101 -5.56 23.83 -39.75
C GLU A 101 -6.90 24.05 -40.49
N ASN A 102 -8.04 23.93 -39.80
CA ASN A 102 -9.38 24.14 -40.37
C ASN A 102 -9.95 25.56 -40.20
N GLN A 103 -9.16 26.58 -39.84
CA GLN A 103 -9.64 27.98 -39.74
C GLN A 103 -8.88 28.97 -40.65
N ILE A 104 -9.55 29.32 -41.77
CA ILE A 104 -9.69 30.63 -42.46
C ILE A 104 -8.48 31.19 -43.29
N PRO A 105 -8.63 31.43 -44.61
CA PRO A 105 -7.68 32.22 -45.43
C PRO A 105 -7.55 33.68 -44.92
N PRO A 106 -6.40 34.35 -45.06
CA PRO A 106 -6.20 35.68 -44.48
C PRO A 106 -7.17 36.70 -45.11
N LEU A 107 -7.99 37.34 -44.27
CA LEU A 107 -8.83 38.47 -44.66
C LEU A 107 -7.94 39.69 -44.87
N ASP A 108 -7.79 40.12 -46.12
CA ASP A 108 -7.30 41.45 -46.46
C ASP A 108 -8.20 42.52 -45.79
N PRO A 109 -7.64 43.49 -45.05
CA PRO A 109 -8.41 44.54 -44.42
C PRO A 109 -8.74 45.62 -45.45
N ASN A 110 -9.78 45.41 -46.26
CA ASN A 110 -10.35 46.50 -47.05
C ASN A 110 -11.55 47.10 -46.29
N PRO A 111 -11.56 48.41 -45.97
CA PRO A 111 -12.61 48.99 -45.14
C PRO A 111 -13.93 49.04 -45.93
N ILE A 112 -14.94 48.35 -45.42
CA ILE A 112 -16.29 48.36 -45.99
C ILE A 112 -16.95 49.70 -45.64
N ILE A 113 -17.26 50.49 -46.66
CA ILE A 113 -18.14 51.65 -46.59
C ILE A 113 -19.56 51.15 -46.34
N VAL A 114 -20.15 51.51 -45.21
CA VAL A 114 -21.52 51.16 -44.82
C VAL A 114 -22.49 52.00 -45.65
N ASN A 115 -23.27 51.36 -46.51
CA ASN A 115 -24.49 51.94 -47.07
C ASN A 115 -25.70 51.14 -46.57
N GLU A 116 -26.56 51.81 -45.81
CA GLU A 116 -27.82 51.33 -45.27
C GLU A 116 -28.88 51.18 -46.37
N SER A 117 -28.96 50.02 -47.03
CA SER A 117 -30.17 49.62 -47.75
C SER A 117 -30.12 48.15 -48.14
N GLY A 118 -31.15 47.39 -47.78
CA GLY A 118 -31.40 46.04 -48.29
C GLY A 118 -31.07 44.92 -47.30
N GLY A 119 -32.01 44.65 -46.40
CA GLY A 119 -32.02 43.39 -45.67
C GLY A 119 -32.32 42.21 -46.62
N SER A 120 -31.60 41.11 -46.47
CA SER A 120 -32.14 39.73 -46.32
C SER A 120 -31.18 38.62 -46.74
N THR A 121 -30.04 38.87 -47.40
CA THR A 121 -29.24 37.75 -47.96
C THR A 121 -27.89 37.52 -47.25
N LEU A 122 -27.13 38.56 -46.95
CA LEU A 122 -25.78 38.40 -46.38
C LEU A 122 -25.76 38.02 -44.89
N GLU A 123 -26.63 38.61 -44.08
CA GLU A 123 -26.75 38.24 -42.65
C GLU A 123 -27.30 36.82 -42.48
N GLN A 124 -28.21 36.39 -43.36
CA GLN A 124 -28.71 35.01 -43.37
C GLN A 124 -27.63 34.03 -43.81
N GLN A 125 -26.78 34.37 -44.78
CA GLN A 125 -25.63 33.55 -45.19
C GLN A 125 -24.53 33.47 -44.13
N LEU A 126 -24.32 34.55 -43.36
CA LEU A 126 -23.38 34.57 -42.24
C LEU A 126 -23.86 33.69 -41.08
N ILE A 127 -25.15 33.77 -40.70
CA ILE A 127 -25.73 32.95 -39.62
C ILE A 127 -25.81 31.46 -40.02
N GLN A 128 -26.08 31.16 -41.30
CA GLN A 128 -26.19 29.79 -41.80
C GLN A 128 -24.82 29.09 -41.90
N ASN A 129 -23.77 29.78 -42.35
CA ASN A 129 -22.41 29.24 -42.38
C ASN A 129 -21.82 29.03 -40.97
N PHE A 130 -22.18 29.90 -40.01
CA PHE A 130 -21.72 29.80 -38.62
C PHE A 130 -22.42 28.67 -37.82
N SER A 131 -23.63 28.29 -38.23
CA SER A 131 -24.39 27.22 -37.57
C SER A 131 -24.03 25.81 -38.07
N GLN A 132 -23.44 25.67 -39.25
CA GLN A 132 -23.07 24.37 -39.83
C GLN A 132 -21.67 23.89 -39.41
N THR A 133 -20.75 24.81 -39.12
CA THR A 133 -19.34 24.49 -38.82
C THR A 133 -19.09 23.83 -37.44
N PRO A 134 -19.77 24.17 -36.33
CA PRO A 134 -19.47 23.57 -35.02
C PRO A 134 -19.82 22.08 -34.94
N THR A 135 -20.93 21.69 -35.59
CA THR A 135 -21.51 20.35 -35.48
C THR A 135 -20.76 19.33 -36.33
N ASP A 136 -20.31 19.69 -37.53
CA ASP A 136 -19.55 18.77 -38.40
C ASP A 136 -18.14 18.51 -37.87
N VAL A 137 -17.50 19.52 -37.27
CA VAL A 137 -16.19 19.36 -36.62
C VAL A 137 -16.33 18.47 -35.39
N LEU A 138 -17.36 18.66 -34.56
CA LEU A 138 -17.61 17.81 -33.39
C LEU A 138 -17.94 16.37 -33.80
N THR A 139 -18.72 16.15 -34.86
CA THR A 139 -19.07 14.80 -35.35
C THR A 139 -17.85 14.06 -35.93
N LYS A 140 -16.91 14.78 -36.54
CA LYS A 140 -15.64 14.21 -37.05
C LYS A 140 -14.62 13.95 -35.94
N LEU A 141 -14.65 14.73 -34.86
CA LEU A 141 -13.76 14.57 -33.70
C LEU A 141 -14.30 13.59 -32.65
N GLN A 142 -15.62 13.37 -32.59
CA GLN A 142 -16.31 12.44 -31.70
C GLN A 142 -15.64 11.05 -31.65
N PRO A 143 -15.38 10.36 -32.79
CA PRO A 143 -14.73 9.05 -32.76
C PRO A 143 -13.30 9.11 -32.21
N HIS A 144 -12.62 10.25 -32.34
CA HIS A 144 -11.26 10.44 -31.84
C HIS A 144 -11.24 10.65 -30.33
N ILE A 145 -12.21 11.40 -29.80
CA ILE A 145 -12.41 11.62 -28.35
C ILE A 145 -12.83 10.30 -27.68
N ASP A 146 -13.68 9.51 -28.32
CA ASP A 146 -14.14 8.21 -27.82
C ASP A 146 -13.00 7.15 -27.82
N ASP A 147 -12.17 7.10 -28.87
CA ASP A 147 -10.95 6.27 -28.90
C ASP A 147 -9.97 6.67 -27.79
N LEU A 148 -9.76 7.98 -27.57
CA LEU A 148 -8.87 8.48 -26.52
C LEU A 148 -9.39 8.10 -25.12
N THR A 149 -10.69 8.27 -24.89
CA THR A 149 -11.34 7.92 -23.62
C THR A 149 -11.23 6.42 -23.33
N THR A 150 -11.40 5.58 -24.37
CA THR A 150 -11.25 4.12 -24.27
C THR A 150 -9.81 3.73 -23.93
N ARG A 151 -8.82 4.36 -24.56
CA ARG A 151 -7.39 4.12 -24.28
C ARG A 151 -7.00 4.54 -22.88
N ILE A 152 -7.46 5.70 -22.41
CA ILE A 152 -7.23 6.17 -21.03
C ILE A 152 -7.81 5.15 -20.03
N LYS A 153 -8.98 4.58 -20.32
CA LYS A 153 -9.59 3.55 -19.48
C LYS A 153 -8.75 2.26 -19.44
N ASP A 154 -8.24 1.81 -20.58
CA ASP A 154 -7.36 0.62 -20.69
C ASP A 154 -6.04 0.81 -19.92
N VAL A 155 -5.40 1.97 -20.06
CA VAL A 155 -4.17 2.32 -19.30
C VAL A 155 -4.44 2.27 -17.80
N ASN A 156 -5.52 2.90 -17.35
CA ASN A 156 -5.88 2.94 -15.93
C ASN A 156 -6.18 1.53 -15.39
N GLU A 157 -6.78 0.66 -16.19
CA GLU A 157 -6.97 -0.76 -15.84
C GLU A 157 -5.63 -1.50 -15.68
N LYS A 158 -4.67 -1.26 -16.57
CA LYS A 158 -3.32 -1.84 -16.49
C LYS A 158 -2.54 -1.33 -15.28
N GLU A 159 -2.65 -0.05 -14.95
CA GLU A 159 -2.07 0.51 -13.73
C GLU A 159 -2.67 -0.12 -12.47
N ARG A 160 -3.99 -0.31 -12.43
CA ARG A 160 -4.65 -1.03 -11.33
C ARG A 160 -4.15 -2.47 -11.21
N LYS A 161 -3.98 -3.19 -12.33
CA LYS A 161 -3.39 -4.54 -12.34
C LYS A 161 -1.95 -4.53 -11.80
N ARG A 162 -1.14 -3.53 -12.14
CA ARG A 162 0.22 -3.36 -11.61
C ARG A 162 0.22 -3.15 -10.10
N LEU A 163 -0.67 -2.29 -9.60
CA LEU A 163 -0.82 -2.02 -8.17
C LEU A 163 -1.30 -3.25 -7.41
N ALA A 164 -2.29 -3.98 -7.94
CA ALA A 164 -2.75 -5.24 -7.37
C ALA A 164 -1.60 -6.26 -7.28
N TYR A 165 -0.83 -6.42 -8.36
CA TYR A 165 0.32 -7.32 -8.37
C TYR A 165 1.41 -6.92 -7.36
N LYS A 166 1.68 -5.61 -7.22
CA LYS A 166 2.60 -5.10 -6.18
C LYS A 166 2.11 -5.44 -4.77
N SER A 167 0.81 -5.29 -4.52
CA SER A 167 0.17 -5.62 -3.24
C SER A 167 0.26 -7.11 -2.93
N ASP A 168 -0.14 -7.97 -3.87
CA ASP A 168 -0.12 -9.43 -3.71
C ASP A 168 1.29 -9.94 -3.37
N THR A 169 2.30 -9.39 -4.04
CA THR A 169 3.69 -9.79 -3.78
C THR A 169 4.16 -9.35 -2.39
N ARG A 170 3.70 -8.19 -1.89
CA ARG A 170 4.00 -7.73 -0.53
C ARG A 170 3.34 -8.62 0.52
N ILE A 171 2.12 -9.10 0.26
CA ILE A 171 1.43 -10.04 1.14
C ILE A 171 2.23 -11.34 1.24
N ILE A 172 2.69 -11.89 0.12
CA ILE A 172 3.53 -13.10 0.11
C ILE A 172 4.81 -12.87 0.95
N ALA A 173 5.45 -11.70 0.81
CA ALA A 173 6.62 -11.33 1.59
C ALA A 173 6.33 -11.36 3.12
N LEU A 174 5.21 -10.78 3.51
CA LEU A 174 4.81 -10.70 4.90
C LEU A 174 4.60 -12.11 5.49
N TRP A 175 4.04 -13.03 4.73
CA TRP A 175 3.85 -14.41 5.18
C TRP A 175 5.14 -15.22 5.22
N THR A 176 6.02 -15.07 4.24
CA THR A 176 7.30 -15.78 4.24
C THR A 176 8.18 -15.33 5.40
N SER A 177 8.18 -14.04 5.72
CA SER A 177 8.87 -13.50 6.89
C SER A 177 8.24 -13.91 8.21
N LEU A 178 6.90 -13.95 8.30
CA LEU A 178 6.20 -14.45 9.49
C LEU A 178 6.51 -15.94 9.74
N LEU A 179 6.50 -16.76 8.69
CA LEU A 179 6.83 -18.18 8.78
C LEU A 179 8.28 -18.38 9.24
N CYS A 180 9.22 -17.63 8.66
CA CYS A 180 10.62 -17.67 9.09
C CYS A 180 10.77 -17.22 10.56
N GLY A 181 10.08 -16.15 10.96
CA GLY A 181 10.10 -15.67 12.35
C GLY A 181 9.55 -16.69 13.35
N LEU A 182 8.52 -17.45 12.97
CA LEU A 182 7.99 -18.54 13.79
C LEU A 182 9.00 -19.69 13.92
N LEU A 183 9.67 -20.08 12.81
CA LEU A 183 10.73 -21.10 12.83
C LEU A 183 11.92 -20.66 13.70
N ILE A 184 12.31 -19.39 13.60
CA ILE A 184 13.37 -18.78 14.43
C ILE A 184 12.98 -18.80 15.92
N SER A 185 11.71 -18.56 16.24
CA SER A 185 11.21 -18.68 17.61
C SER A 185 11.24 -20.13 18.14
N ALA A 186 10.95 -21.11 17.27
CA ALA A 186 11.06 -22.52 17.64
C ALA A 186 12.50 -22.95 17.97
N ILE A 187 13.50 -22.31 17.36
CA ILE A 187 14.93 -22.53 17.66
C ILE A 187 15.34 -21.94 19.02
N GLY A 188 14.51 -21.06 19.61
CA GLY A 188 14.73 -20.47 20.93
C GLY A 188 15.08 -18.99 20.91
N ILE A 189 15.05 -18.33 19.75
CA ILE A 189 15.24 -16.88 19.63
C ILE A 189 13.91 -16.20 19.95
N ARG A 190 13.82 -15.56 21.11
CA ARG A 190 12.56 -15.13 21.72
C ARG A 190 12.67 -13.73 22.32
N CYS A 191 11.63 -12.92 22.15
CA CYS A 191 11.68 -11.51 22.51
C CYS A 191 11.22 -11.25 23.95
N ILE A 192 10.24 -11.99 24.45
CA ILE A 192 9.59 -11.74 25.75
C ILE A 192 9.97 -12.82 26.77
N GLU A 193 10.17 -14.08 26.37
CA GLU A 193 10.59 -15.15 27.30
C GLU A 193 11.83 -14.80 28.15
N PRO A 194 12.85 -14.13 27.61
CA PRO A 194 14.01 -13.72 28.42
C PRO A 194 13.70 -12.69 29.53
N LEU A 195 12.58 -11.96 29.43
CA LEU A 195 12.21 -10.85 30.32
C LEU A 195 11.27 -11.27 31.46
N ILE A 196 10.74 -12.50 31.44
CA ILE A 196 9.72 -12.97 32.39
C ILE A 196 10.25 -14.14 33.23
N ILE A 197 9.92 -14.12 34.52
CA ILE A 197 10.19 -15.25 35.41
C ILE A 197 8.99 -16.20 35.29
N ILE A 198 9.19 -17.32 34.61
CA ILE A 198 8.15 -18.32 34.41
C ILE A 198 8.24 -19.36 35.54
N ASP A 199 7.15 -19.54 36.28
CA ASP A 199 7.03 -20.65 37.23
C ASP A 199 6.88 -21.96 36.45
N THR A 200 7.84 -22.86 36.60
CA THR A 200 7.89 -24.14 35.89
C THR A 200 6.81 -25.13 36.32
N ASN A 201 6.06 -24.82 37.39
CA ASN A 201 5.06 -25.71 37.96
C ASN A 201 3.76 -25.80 37.15
N ASN A 202 3.51 -24.89 36.20
CA ASN A 202 2.31 -24.90 35.36
C ASN A 202 2.67 -25.11 33.86
N PRO A 203 2.63 -26.36 33.34
CA PRO A 203 3.03 -26.66 31.97
C PRO A 203 2.12 -26.01 30.91
N ILE A 204 0.86 -25.74 31.27
CA ILE A 204 -0.13 -25.11 30.39
C ILE A 204 0.24 -23.63 30.20
N GLN A 205 0.54 -22.92 31.29
CA GLN A 205 1.00 -21.54 31.26
C GLN A 205 2.29 -21.37 30.43
N ILE A 206 3.26 -22.28 30.60
CA ILE A 206 4.49 -22.28 29.81
C ILE A 206 4.17 -22.42 28.33
N SER A 207 3.36 -23.40 27.94
CA SER A 207 3.06 -23.67 26.53
C SER A 207 2.39 -22.47 25.86
N ILE A 208 1.50 -21.78 26.55
CA ILE A 208 0.82 -20.62 25.96
C ILE A 208 1.71 -19.39 25.95
N PHE A 209 2.44 -19.14 27.02
CA PHE A 209 3.38 -18.03 27.06
C PHE A 209 4.39 -18.16 25.91
N ARG A 210 4.88 -19.37 25.65
CA ARG A 210 5.75 -19.67 24.52
C ARG A 210 5.07 -19.48 23.17
N CYS A 211 3.78 -19.80 23.05
CA CYS A 211 3.02 -19.57 21.83
C CYS A 211 2.82 -18.07 21.56
N LEU A 212 2.45 -17.29 22.58
CA LEU A 212 2.28 -15.85 22.49
C LEU A 212 3.60 -15.15 22.14
N ASP A 213 4.68 -15.53 22.83
CA ASP A 213 6.02 -15.03 22.57
C ASP A 213 6.52 -15.40 21.16
N ALA A 214 6.21 -16.61 20.67
CA ALA A 214 6.54 -16.99 19.30
C ALA A 214 5.75 -16.21 18.25
N LEU A 215 4.46 -15.97 18.49
CA LEU A 215 3.63 -15.15 17.62
C LEU A 215 4.12 -13.71 17.58
N LEU A 216 4.46 -13.15 18.74
CA LEU A 216 4.91 -11.77 18.88
C LEU A 216 6.31 -11.60 18.30
N THR A 217 7.22 -12.55 18.53
CA THR A 217 8.55 -12.59 17.90
C THR A 217 8.45 -12.72 16.39
N GLY A 218 7.61 -13.62 15.88
CA GLY A 218 7.39 -13.80 14.45
C GLY A 218 6.77 -12.55 13.81
N GLY A 219 5.77 -11.94 14.47
CA GLY A 219 5.14 -10.71 14.03
C GLY A 219 6.10 -9.51 14.04
N LEU A 220 6.98 -9.43 15.03
CA LEU A 220 8.02 -8.41 15.13
C LEU A 220 9.03 -8.56 13.98
N ILE A 221 9.49 -9.79 13.71
CA ILE A 221 10.40 -10.09 12.61
C ILE A 221 9.76 -9.79 11.25
N ALA A 222 8.51 -10.19 11.06
CA ALA A 222 7.74 -9.93 9.83
C ALA A 222 7.40 -8.45 9.64
N GLY A 223 7.27 -7.70 10.74
CA GLY A 223 7.06 -6.27 10.75
C GLY A 223 8.26 -5.46 10.28
N GLY A 224 9.44 -6.07 10.18
CA GLY A 224 10.66 -5.39 9.77
C GLY A 224 11.09 -4.29 10.76
N SER A 225 11.84 -3.33 10.25
CA SER A 225 12.23 -2.10 10.96
C SER A 225 11.04 -1.32 11.56
N GLU A 226 9.90 -1.30 10.87
CA GLU A 226 8.67 -0.61 11.30
C GLU A 226 8.02 -1.27 12.54
N GLY A 227 7.98 -2.61 12.57
CA GLY A 227 7.48 -3.36 13.72
C GLY A 227 8.30 -3.10 14.98
N ILE A 228 9.62 -3.02 14.82
CA ILE A 228 10.55 -2.80 15.93
C ILE A 228 10.49 -1.37 16.45
N HIS A 229 10.40 -0.37 15.56
CA HIS A 229 10.24 1.02 15.96
C HIS A 229 8.98 1.23 16.82
N LYS A 230 7.85 0.65 16.40
CA LYS A 230 6.60 0.68 17.17
C LYS A 230 6.71 -0.04 18.51
N PHE A 231 7.41 -1.18 18.55
CA PHE A 231 7.65 -1.91 19.80
C PHE A 231 8.44 -1.06 20.80
N ILE A 232 9.52 -0.41 20.35
CA ILE A 232 10.35 0.47 21.18
C ILE A 232 9.54 1.67 21.69
N GLN A 233 8.70 2.27 20.85
CA GLN A 233 7.84 3.38 21.24
C GLN A 233 6.88 2.97 22.35
N VAL A 234 6.13 1.88 22.15
CA VAL A 234 5.20 1.34 23.15
C VAL A 234 5.93 1.06 24.47
N PHE A 235 7.11 0.45 24.40
CA PHE A 235 7.91 0.17 25.59
C PHE A 235 8.32 1.44 26.35
N THR A 236 8.77 2.46 25.62
CA THR A 236 9.19 3.74 26.20
C THR A 236 8.01 4.46 26.84
N ASP A 237 6.85 4.47 26.17
CA ASP A 237 5.60 5.06 26.68
C ASP A 237 5.16 4.37 27.99
N PHE A 238 5.25 3.04 28.05
CA PHE A 238 4.94 2.27 29.27
C PHE A 238 5.89 2.58 30.43
N LEU A 239 7.20 2.67 30.16
CA LEU A 239 8.19 3.03 31.17
C LEU A 239 7.96 4.44 31.71
N GLU A 240 7.69 5.40 30.81
CA GLU A 240 7.46 6.79 31.19
C GLU A 240 6.16 6.96 31.99
N ALA A 241 5.08 6.28 31.60
CA ALA A 241 3.82 6.27 32.34
C ALA A 241 3.97 5.66 33.75
N THR A 242 4.73 4.56 33.86
CA THR A 242 4.99 3.89 35.15
C THR A 242 5.88 4.75 36.05
N SER A 243 6.93 5.36 35.49
CA SER A 243 7.82 6.29 36.19
C SER A 243 7.06 7.51 36.73
N SER A 244 6.16 8.08 35.92
CA SER A 244 5.35 9.23 36.28
C SER A 244 4.36 8.90 37.42
N GLN A 245 3.70 7.73 37.40
CA GLN A 245 2.83 7.30 38.49
C GLN A 245 3.58 7.13 39.82
N VAL A 246 4.82 6.60 39.79
CA VAL A 246 5.64 6.46 40.99
C VAL A 246 6.09 7.82 41.53
N LYS A 247 6.37 8.78 40.64
CA LYS A 247 6.75 10.15 41.01
C LYS A 247 5.60 10.93 41.64
N ASP A 248 4.39 10.86 41.07
CA ASP A 248 3.20 11.52 41.61
C ASP A 248 2.76 10.92 42.96
N LYS A 249 2.88 9.60 43.11
CA LYS A 249 2.57 8.93 44.38
C LYS A 249 3.55 9.29 45.51
N ARG A 250 4.78 9.72 45.18
CA ARG A 250 5.76 10.26 46.14
C ARG A 250 5.54 11.72 46.51
N LEU A 251 4.80 12.48 45.70
CA LEU A 251 4.51 13.91 45.94
C LEU A 251 3.19 14.12 46.72
N SER A 252 2.39 13.06 46.87
CA SER A 252 1.07 13.08 47.54
C SER A 252 1.03 12.31 48.87
N GLY A 253 2.19 11.87 49.39
CA GLY A 253 2.33 11.20 50.69
C GLY A 253 3.41 11.88 51.53
#